data_AF-A0A9E2VPP5-F1
#
_entry.id   AF-A0A9E2VPP5-F1
#
_cell.length_a   1.000
_cell.length_b   1.000
_cell.length_c   1.000
_cell.angle_alpha   90.00
_cell.angle_beta   90.00
_cell.angle_gamma   90.00
#
_symmetry.space_group_name_H-M   'P 1'
#
loop_
_entity.id
_entity.type
_entity.pdbx_description
1 polymer ?
#
loop_
_entity_poly.entity_id
_entity_poly.type
_entity_poly.pdbx_seq_one_letter_code
_entity_poly.pdbx_strand_id
1 'polypeptide(L)' 'TVDLRPAKLGLPEFAARLRRAAPPVVGYISGGWFKLDLRTVFPRQDDALVASIRAALGS' A
#
# COMPACT_ATOMS: atom_id res chain seq x y z
N THR A 1 3.93 -9.89 -7.10
CA THR A 1 3.15 -8.73 -6.62
C THR A 1 2.09 -9.20 -5.66
N VAL A 2 1.76 -8.38 -4.66
CA VAL A 2 0.57 -8.55 -3.82
C VAL A 2 -0.49 -7.58 -4.32
N ASP A 3 -1.71 -8.07 -4.40
CA ASP A 3 -2.87 -7.32 -4.86
C ASP A 3 -3.73 -6.95 -3.64
N LEU A 4 -3.96 -5.65 -3.44
CA LEU A 4 -4.67 -5.09 -2.31
C LEU A 4 -5.94 -4.39 -2.79
N ARG A 5 -7.04 -4.62 -2.06
CA ARG A 5 -8.32 -3.93 -2.28
C ARG A 5 -8.94 -3.52 -0.95
N PRO A 6 -8.84 -2.24 -0.56
CA PRO A 6 -9.56 -1.73 0.60
C PRO A 6 -11.08 -1.85 0.42
N ALA A 7 -11.79 -2.24 1.48
CA ALA A 7 -13.23 -2.44 1.44
C ALA A 7 -14.04 -1.13 1.43
N LYS A 8 -13.54 -0.08 2.10
CA LYS A 8 -14.26 1.19 2.33
C LYS A 8 -13.61 2.40 1.66
N LEU A 9 -12.46 2.22 1.02
CA LEU A 9 -11.63 3.31 0.48
C LEU A 9 -11.45 3.13 -1.02
N GLY A 10 -11.52 4.21 -1.80
CA GLY A 10 -11.23 4.15 -3.24
C GLY A 10 -9.75 3.87 -3.50
N LEU A 11 -9.43 3.11 -4.57
CA LEU A 11 -8.03 2.79 -4.91
C LEU A 11 -7.14 4.04 -5.14
N PRO A 12 -7.60 5.11 -5.82
CA PRO A 12 -6.78 6.31 -5.95
C PRO A 12 -6.49 7.00 -4.61
N GLU A 13 -7.47 7.01 -3.71
CA GLU A 13 -7.31 7.58 -2.38
C GLU A 13 -6.37 6.72 -1.52
N PHE A 14 -6.53 5.40 -1.56
CA PHE A 14 -5.63 4.46 -0.90
C PHE A 14 -4.19 4.63 -1.37
N ALA A 15 -3.95 4.69 -2.68
CA ALA A 15 -2.63 4.95 -3.25
C ALA A 15 -2.08 6.33 -2.82
N ALA A 16 -2.92 7.36 -2.75
CA ALA A 16 -2.51 8.69 -2.29
C ALA A 16 -2.12 8.70 -0.81
N ARG A 17 -2.84 7.97 0.05
CA ARG A 17 -2.51 7.82 1.48
C ARG A 17 -1.19 7.07 1.66
N LEU A 18 -1.01 5.96 0.95
CA LEU A 18 0.23 5.17 0.99
C LEU A 18 1.47 5.99 0.57
N ARG A 19 1.35 6.85 -0.46
CA ARG A 19 2.44 7.74 -0.88
C ARG A 19 2.79 8.81 0.16
N ARG A 20 1.87 9.17 1.05
CA ARG A 20 2.07 10.14 2.13
C ARG A 20 2.42 9.50 3.48
N ALA A 21 2.43 8.17 3.57
CA ALA A 21 2.80 7.45 4.78
C ALA A 21 4.30 7.60 5.09
N ALA A 22 4.69 7.22 6.31
CA ALA A 22 6.08 7.18 6.74
C ALA A 22 6.42 5.76 7.24
N PRO A 23 7.14 4.93 6.45
CA PRO A 23 7.72 5.22 5.14
C PRO A 23 6.68 5.25 3.99
N PRO A 24 6.96 5.96 2.88
CA PRO A 24 6.08 6.01 1.73
C PRO A 24 6.05 4.65 1.02
N VAL A 25 4.84 4.22 0.62
CA VAL A 25 4.63 2.97 -0.13
C VAL A 25 4.15 3.33 -1.54
N VAL A 26 4.89 2.86 -2.55
CA VAL A 26 4.60 3.12 -3.96
C VAL A 26 4.21 1.82 -4.65
N GLY A 27 3.06 1.84 -5.32
CA GLY A 27 2.53 0.75 -6.15
C GLY A 27 1.72 1.35 -7.30
N TYR A 28 1.05 0.50 -8.06
CA TYR A 28 0.25 0.93 -9.21
C TYR A 28 -1.14 0.30 -9.21
N ILE A 29 -2.10 0.94 -9.87
CA ILE A 29 -3.47 0.44 -9.98
C ILE A 29 -3.62 -0.28 -11.31
N SER A 30 -4.12 -1.51 -11.29
CA SER A 30 -4.42 -2.28 -12.50
C SER A 30 -5.49 -3.33 -12.22
N GLY A 31 -6.46 -3.46 -13.13
CA GLY A 31 -7.53 -4.47 -13.03
C GLY A 31 -8.43 -4.33 -11.80
N GLY A 32 -8.57 -3.13 -11.24
CA GLY A 32 -9.35 -2.91 -10.01
C GLY A 32 -8.63 -3.29 -8.71
N TRP A 33 -7.30 -3.40 -8.75
CA TRP A 33 -6.46 -3.69 -7.59
C TRP A 33 -5.33 -2.66 -7.45
N PHE A 34 -4.92 -2.39 -6.22
CA PHE A 34 -3.64 -1.76 -5.94
C PHE A 34 -2.57 -2.85 -5.87
N LYS A 35 -1.56 -2.78 -6.72
CA LYS A 35 -0.51 -3.79 -6.85
C LYS A 35 0.81 -3.29 -6.28
N LEU A 36 1.39 -4.08 -5.39
CA LEU A 36 2.70 -3.83 -4.79
C LEU A 36 3.68 -4.93 -5.18
N ASP A 37 4.83 -4.56 -5.73
CA ASP A 37 5.89 -5.53 -6.03
C ASP A 37 6.80 -5.72 -4.81
N LEU A 38 6.70 -6.87 -4.15
CA LEU A 38 7.54 -7.16 -2.98
C LEU A 38 9.01 -7.41 -3.34
N ARG A 39 9.34 -7.64 -4.62
CA ARG A 39 10.75 -7.78 -5.05
C ARG A 39 11.54 -6.49 -4.85
N THR A 40 10.87 -5.35 -4.68
CA THR A 40 11.47 -4.04 -4.41
C THR A 40 11.40 -3.64 -2.92
N VAL A 41 10.98 -4.56 -2.04
CA VAL A 41 10.88 -4.33 -0.59
C VAL A 41 11.95 -5.18 0.10
N PHE A 42 12.81 -4.56 0.89
CA PHE A 42 13.81 -5.31 1.66
C PHE A 42 13.12 -6.04 2.84
N PRO A 43 13.53 -7.27 3.21
CA PRO A 43 12.88 -8.03 4.30
C PRO A 43 12.80 -7.27 5.63
N ARG A 44 13.79 -6.42 5.93
CA ARG A 44 13.80 -5.55 7.13
C ARG A 44 12.70 -4.49 7.17
N GLN A 45 11.95 -4.31 6.08
CA GLN A 45 10.91 -3.29 5.93
C GLN A 45 9.50 -3.87 6.09
N ASP A 46 9.33 -5.17 6.33
CA ASP A 46 8.02 -5.82 6.40
C ASP A 46 7.11 -5.15 7.46
N ASP A 47 7.63 -4.93 8.67
CA ASP A 47 6.87 -4.29 9.76
C ASP A 47 6.47 -2.84 9.41
N ALA A 48 7.40 -2.09 8.84
CA ALA A 48 7.16 -0.69 8.44
C ALA A 48 6.15 -0.62 7.28
N LEU A 49 6.22 -1.56 6.33
CA LEU A 49 5.28 -1.68 5.22
C LEU A 49 3.86 -1.98 5.75
N VAL A 50 3.74 -2.97 6.64
CA VAL A 50 2.46 -3.34 7.26
C VAL A 50 1.88 -2.17 8.05
N ALA A 51 2.70 -1.43 8.79
CA ALA A 51 2.27 -0.24 9.52
C ALA A 51 1.75 0.85 8.58
N SER A 52 2.46 1.16 7.50
CA SER A 52 2.01 2.14 6.48
C SER A 52 0.71 1.72 5.79
N ILE A 53 0.55 0.43 5.49
CA ILE A 53 -0.70 -0.11 4.91
C ILE A 53 -1.87 0.07 5.88
N ARG A 54 -1.69 -0.31 7.16
CA ARG A 54 -2.73 -0.16 8.20
C ARG A 54 -3.14 1.30 8.39
N ALA A 55 -2.18 2.21 8.48
CA ALA A 55 -2.45 3.64 8.61
C ALA A 55 -3.25 4.18 7.40
N ALA A 56 -2.94 3.73 6.18
CA ALA A 56 -3.66 4.17 4.99
C ALA A 56 -5.13 3.69 4.94
N LEU A 57 -5.43 2.53 5.51
CA LEU A 57 -6.79 1.99 5.60
C LEU A 57 -7.71 2.78 6.54
N GLY A 58 -7.14 3.66 7.37
CA GLY A 58 -7.81 4.27 8.51
C GLY A 58 -7.69 3.35 9.72
N SER A 59 -7.13 3.90 10.80
CA SER A 59 -7.14 3.28 12.14
C SER A 59 -8.55 2.95 12.61
#